data_AF-A0A7S4CTF2-F1
#
_entry.id   AF-A0A7S4CTF2-F1
#
_cell.length_a   1.000
_cell.length_b   1.000
_cell.length_c   1.000
_cell.angle_alpha   90.00
_cell.angle_beta   90.00
_cell.angle_gamma   90.00
#
_symmetry.space_group_name_H-M   'P 1'
#
loop_
_entity.id
_entity.type
_entity.pdbx_description
1 polymer ?
#
loop_
_entity_poly.entity_id
_entity_poly.type
_entity_poly.pdbx_seq_one_letter_code
_entity_poly.pdbx_strand_id
1 'polypeptide(L)'
;ELWVKPLYTAGDPKIGSEHIPILGNMPWDEWAHSPGFCIYGNSYFWGVTVGDRRDVVKADHKVTLQPGRWSHLCFTYQSSTATLALYTDGVPGPKVQRPGLGPVEARNSLYFGQEPGQAFCANRDIVTLCLSNVRMWSACRSPDQIVECMNYLYQEGPTGWDPNLIASWPMGETVGDRKVTEDWTDHEYHITFNARPPVRPGPTLRTLDPPGMPYGVAAV
;
A
#
# COMPACT_ATOMS: atom_id res chain seq x y z
N GLU A 1 0.05 -0.15 4.31
CA GLU A 1 1.24 0.73 4.18
C GLU A 1 2.25 0.09 3.24
N LEU A 2 3.14 0.88 2.65
CA LEU A 2 4.18 0.40 1.75
C LEU A 2 5.30 1.43 1.58
N TRP A 3 6.46 0.97 1.12
CA TRP A 3 7.44 1.84 0.50
C TRP A 3 7.27 1.81 -1.02
N VAL A 4 7.32 2.98 -1.65
CA VAL A 4 7.29 3.13 -3.10
C VAL A 4 8.48 3.95 -3.58
N LYS A 5 9.05 3.55 -4.71
CA LYS A 5 10.04 4.34 -5.45
C LYS A 5 9.57 4.44 -6.89
N PRO A 6 8.97 5.56 -7.31
CA PRO A 6 8.64 5.77 -8.70
C PRO A 6 9.93 5.82 -9.53
N LEU A 7 9.93 5.18 -10.70
CA LEU A 7 11.10 5.14 -11.60
C LEU A 7 10.85 5.91 -12.90
N TYR A 8 9.70 6.55 -13.03
CA TYR A 8 9.41 7.38 -14.17
C TYR A 8 10.17 8.70 -14.15
N THR A 9 10.48 9.24 -15.32
CA THR A 9 11.12 10.56 -15.44
C THR A 9 10.09 11.68 -15.30
N ALA A 10 10.47 12.79 -14.65
CA ALA A 10 9.66 14.00 -14.67
C ALA A 10 9.45 14.45 -16.13
N GLY A 11 8.18 14.63 -16.53
CA GLY A 11 7.83 14.97 -17.92
C GLY A 11 7.62 13.75 -18.84
N ASP A 12 7.59 12.52 -18.32
CA ASP A 12 7.08 11.38 -19.07
C ASP A 12 5.63 11.68 -19.49
N PRO A 13 5.30 11.76 -20.80
CA PRO A 13 3.96 12.10 -21.26
C PRO A 13 2.91 11.08 -20.83
N LYS A 14 3.32 9.86 -20.44
CA LYS A 14 2.43 8.83 -19.88
C LYS A 14 2.05 9.08 -18.42
N ILE A 15 2.70 10.04 -17.75
CA ILE A 15 2.57 10.33 -16.31
C ILE A 15 2.30 11.81 -16.08
N GLY A 16 1.52 12.39 -16.99
CA GLY A 16 0.96 13.72 -16.81
C GLY A 16 -0.07 13.76 -15.67
N SER A 17 -1.31 14.12 -15.98
CA SER A 17 -2.41 14.16 -15.02
C SER A 17 -3.07 12.80 -14.76
N GLU A 18 -2.71 11.77 -15.52
CA GLU A 18 -3.33 10.45 -15.40
C GLU A 18 -2.94 9.79 -14.07
N HIS A 19 -3.91 9.13 -13.42
CA HIS A 19 -3.67 8.40 -12.18
C HIS A 19 -3.10 7.03 -12.50
N ILE A 20 -2.04 6.68 -11.79
CA ILE A 20 -1.32 5.43 -11.98
C ILE A 20 -1.59 4.51 -10.80
N PRO A 21 -2.14 3.29 -11.00
CA PRO A 21 -2.42 2.38 -9.91
C PRO A 21 -1.11 1.88 -9.28
N ILE A 22 -0.99 2.05 -7.96
CA ILE A 22 0.15 1.55 -7.18
C ILE A 22 -0.20 0.19 -6.60
N LEU A 23 -1.35 0.10 -5.94
CA LEU A 23 -1.82 -1.12 -5.26
C LEU A 23 -3.31 -0.99 -4.99
N GLY A 24 -4.08 -2.05 -5.25
CA GLY A 24 -5.51 -2.03 -4.97
C GLY A 24 -6.26 -3.25 -5.49
N ASN A 25 -7.51 -3.37 -5.07
CA ASN A 25 -8.47 -4.35 -5.53
C ASN A 25 -9.75 -3.69 -6.09
N MET A 26 -9.76 -2.36 -6.15
CA MET A 26 -10.79 -1.57 -6.82
C MET A 26 -10.34 -1.19 -8.23
N PRO A 27 -11.10 -1.52 -9.29
CA PRO A 27 -10.88 -0.97 -10.62
C PRO A 27 -11.13 0.54 -10.59
N TRP A 28 -10.31 1.26 -11.34
CA TRP A 28 -10.38 2.69 -11.56
C TRP A 28 -11.50 3.08 -12.55
N ASP A 29 -11.69 2.29 -13.62
CA ASP A 29 -12.53 2.65 -14.77
C ASP A 29 -14.01 2.27 -14.65
N GLU A 30 -14.37 1.39 -13.71
CA GLU A 30 -15.75 1.00 -13.47
C GLU A 30 -16.44 1.94 -12.45
N TRP A 31 -16.85 3.11 -12.96
CA TRP A 31 -17.91 3.96 -12.40
C TRP A 31 -17.76 4.34 -10.92
N ALA A 32 -16.57 4.79 -10.51
CA ALA A 32 -16.27 5.50 -9.26
C ALA A 32 -16.79 4.91 -7.93
N HIS A 33 -17.47 3.78 -7.93
CA HIS A 33 -18.11 3.19 -6.76
C HIS A 33 -17.73 1.73 -6.58
N SER A 34 -16.89 1.15 -7.45
CA SER A 34 -16.45 -0.24 -7.29
C SER A 34 -15.95 -0.51 -5.87
N PRO A 35 -16.28 -1.67 -5.30
CA PRO A 35 -16.01 -1.89 -3.89
C PRO A 35 -14.55 -2.30 -3.68
N GLY A 36 -13.97 -1.84 -2.57
CA GLY A 36 -12.56 -2.09 -2.25
C GLY A 36 -11.80 -0.79 -2.10
N PHE A 37 -10.50 -0.84 -2.42
CA PHE A 37 -9.66 0.35 -2.42
C PHE A 37 -8.63 0.36 -3.55
N CYS A 38 -8.14 1.54 -3.89
CA CYS A 38 -7.02 1.75 -4.80
C CYS A 38 -6.13 2.88 -4.28
N ILE A 39 -4.84 2.59 -4.16
CA ILE A 39 -3.77 3.57 -3.99
C ILE A 39 -3.26 3.92 -5.39
N TYR A 40 -3.19 5.20 -5.70
CA TYR A 40 -2.73 5.69 -6.99
C TYR A 40 -1.82 6.90 -6.82
N GLY A 41 -1.08 7.24 -7.88
CA GLY A 41 -0.26 8.45 -7.90
C GLY A 41 -0.01 8.99 -9.30
N ASN A 42 0.56 10.18 -9.36
CA ASN A 42 1.03 10.82 -10.58
C ASN A 42 2.17 11.80 -10.25
N SER A 43 2.56 12.65 -11.22
CA SER A 43 3.63 13.64 -11.04
C SER A 43 3.33 14.73 -10.00
N TYR A 44 2.09 14.86 -9.53
CA TYR A 44 1.64 15.99 -8.69
C TYR A 44 1.18 15.55 -7.29
N PHE A 45 0.64 14.34 -7.15
CA PHE A 45 0.10 13.84 -5.90
C PHE A 45 0.01 12.32 -5.91
N TRP A 46 -0.25 11.77 -4.74
CA TRP A 46 -0.76 10.42 -4.58
C TRP A 46 -2.08 10.46 -3.80
N GLY A 47 -2.86 9.40 -3.86
CA GLY A 47 -4.13 9.35 -3.16
C GLY A 47 -4.65 7.94 -2.98
N VAL A 48 -5.79 7.87 -2.29
CA VAL A 48 -6.52 6.64 -2.03
C VAL A 48 -7.99 6.87 -2.26
N THR A 49 -8.61 5.93 -2.94
CA THR A 49 -10.08 5.80 -3.03
C THR A 49 -10.50 4.53 -2.32
N VAL A 50 -11.58 4.61 -1.54
CA VAL A 50 -12.24 3.46 -0.89
C VAL A 50 -13.73 3.51 -1.23
N GLY A 51 -14.32 2.41 -1.69
CA GLY A 51 -15.71 2.36 -2.18
C GLY A 51 -16.53 1.15 -1.71
N ASP A 52 -17.85 1.27 -1.80
CA ASP A 52 -18.84 0.29 -1.27
C ASP A 52 -19.88 -0.22 -2.31
N ARG A 53 -19.65 -0.02 -3.60
CA ARG A 53 -20.60 -0.17 -4.76
C ARG A 53 -21.52 1.01 -5.03
N ARG A 54 -21.74 1.89 -4.07
CA ARG A 54 -22.70 3.00 -4.19
C ARG A 54 -22.05 4.37 -4.13
N ASP A 55 -20.96 4.48 -3.40
CA ASP A 55 -20.26 5.72 -3.15
C ASP A 55 -18.79 5.47 -2.86
N VAL A 56 -18.01 6.55 -2.76
CA VAL A 56 -16.59 6.52 -2.39
C VAL A 56 -16.21 7.60 -1.40
N VAL A 57 -15.19 7.28 -0.61
CA VAL A 57 -14.36 8.28 0.04
C VAL A 57 -13.00 8.33 -0.66
N LYS A 58 -12.56 9.55 -1.01
CA LYS A 58 -11.31 9.79 -1.71
C LYS A 58 -10.49 10.86 -0.99
N ALA A 59 -9.20 10.61 -0.85
CA ALA A 59 -8.22 11.59 -0.37
C ALA A 59 -7.05 11.70 -1.34
N ASP A 60 -6.69 12.93 -1.71
CA ASP A 60 -5.49 13.23 -2.48
C ASP A 60 -4.48 13.98 -1.61
N HIS A 61 -3.30 13.40 -1.40
CA HIS A 61 -2.19 14.06 -0.73
C HIS A 61 -1.33 14.80 -1.76
N LYS A 62 -1.36 16.14 -1.73
CA LYS A 62 -0.61 17.02 -2.65
C LYS A 62 0.90 17.06 -2.36
N VAL A 63 1.50 15.88 -2.25
CA VAL A 63 2.94 15.64 -2.15
C VAL A 63 3.36 14.86 -3.39
N THR A 64 4.30 15.42 -4.14
CA THR A 64 4.90 14.75 -5.29
C THR A 64 5.85 13.64 -4.83
N LEU A 65 5.62 12.42 -5.33
CA LEU A 65 6.57 11.33 -5.19
C LEU A 65 7.77 11.59 -6.11
N GLN A 66 8.95 11.76 -5.54
CA GLN A 66 10.15 12.07 -6.31
C GLN A 66 10.66 10.82 -7.05
N PRO A 67 10.83 10.88 -8.38
CA PRO A 67 11.48 9.81 -9.13
C PRO A 67 12.82 9.37 -8.54
N GLY A 68 13.04 8.06 -8.50
CA GLY A 68 14.27 7.44 -8.01
C GLY A 68 14.43 7.47 -6.48
N ARG A 69 13.52 8.11 -5.74
CA ARG A 69 13.56 8.19 -4.28
C ARG A 69 12.48 7.32 -3.65
N TRP A 70 12.84 6.65 -2.57
CA TRP A 70 11.91 5.92 -1.72
C TRP A 70 11.08 6.89 -0.88
N SER A 71 9.77 6.68 -0.86
CA SER A 71 8.82 7.31 0.06
C SER A 71 7.96 6.25 0.71
N HIS A 72 7.67 6.41 2.00
CA HIS A 72 6.71 5.58 2.72
C HIS A 72 5.32 6.17 2.56
N LEU A 73 4.37 5.34 2.13
CA LEU A 73 2.96 5.69 2.02
C LEU A 73 2.17 4.83 2.99
N CYS A 74 1.31 5.48 3.78
CA CYS A 74 0.36 4.80 4.62
C CYS A 74 -1.01 5.47 4.52
N PHE A 75 -2.06 4.67 4.56
CA PHE A 75 -3.41 5.15 4.78
C PHE A 75 -4.08 4.31 5.86
N THR A 76 -5.00 4.92 6.59
CA THR A 76 -5.90 4.23 7.51
C THR A 76 -7.34 4.48 7.08
N TYR A 77 -8.19 3.47 7.25
CA TYR A 77 -9.62 3.58 6.97
C TYR A 77 -10.44 3.03 8.15
N GLN A 78 -11.17 3.91 8.84
CA GLN A 78 -12.04 3.53 9.94
C GLN A 78 -13.47 3.36 9.44
N SER A 79 -13.88 2.11 9.21
CA SER A 79 -15.18 1.76 8.63
C SER A 79 -16.38 2.29 9.45
N SER A 80 -16.30 2.28 10.78
CA SER A 80 -17.39 2.76 11.65
C SER A 80 -17.72 4.24 11.48
N THR A 81 -16.78 5.04 10.96
CA THR A 81 -16.96 6.48 10.72
C THR A 81 -16.75 6.85 9.26
N ALA A 82 -16.41 5.89 8.39
CA ALA A 82 -15.98 6.11 7.02
C ALA A 82 -14.89 7.21 6.91
N THR A 83 -13.90 7.15 7.81
CA THR A 83 -12.79 8.11 7.87
C THR A 83 -11.55 7.55 7.20
N LEU A 84 -11.05 8.25 6.19
CA LEU A 84 -9.81 7.95 5.48
C LEU A 84 -8.74 8.99 5.85
N ALA A 85 -7.55 8.54 6.27
CA ALA A 85 -6.41 9.41 6.55
C ALA A 85 -5.15 8.93 5.83
N LEU A 86 -4.37 9.87 5.30
CA LEU A 86 -3.13 9.59 4.55
C LEU A 86 -1.90 10.06 5.33
N TYR A 87 -0.78 9.38 5.11
CA TYR A 87 0.52 9.68 5.72
C TYR A 87 1.63 9.47 4.68
N THR A 88 2.55 10.42 4.58
CA THR A 88 3.75 10.31 3.73
C THR A 88 4.99 10.44 4.61
N ASP A 89 5.90 9.47 4.55
CA ASP A 89 7.13 9.44 5.37
C ASP A 89 6.83 9.64 6.87
N GLY A 90 5.74 9.03 7.35
CA GLY A 90 5.26 9.15 8.73
C GLY A 90 4.56 10.47 9.08
N VAL A 91 4.57 11.46 8.17
CA VAL A 91 3.93 12.76 8.39
C VAL A 91 2.44 12.70 8.02
N PRO A 92 1.52 13.13 8.92
CA PRO A 92 0.09 13.16 8.62
C PRO A 92 -0.24 14.09 7.44
N GLY A 93 -1.10 13.61 6.56
CA GLY A 93 -1.64 14.32 5.41
C GLY A 93 -3.16 14.55 5.55
N PRO A 94 -3.89 14.58 4.42
CA PRO A 94 -5.34 14.76 4.42
C PRO A 94 -6.07 13.69 5.24
N LYS A 95 -7.12 14.14 5.93
CA LYS A 95 -8.12 13.31 6.59
C LYS A 95 -9.50 13.71 6.09
N VAL A 96 -10.23 12.76 5.54
CA VAL A 96 -11.55 12.97 4.93
C VAL A 96 -12.54 11.97 5.50
N GLN A 97 -13.81 12.35 5.51
CA GLN A 97 -14.88 11.50 6.02
C GLN A 97 -16.03 11.48 5.01
N ARG A 98 -16.64 10.31 4.82
CA ARG A 98 -17.87 10.15 4.01
C ARG A 98 -18.94 9.43 4.83
N PRO A 99 -19.67 10.14 5.71
CA PRO A 99 -20.75 9.53 6.47
C PRO A 99 -21.76 8.85 5.53
N GLY A 100 -22.19 7.64 5.88
CA GLY A 100 -23.13 6.86 5.06
C GLY A 100 -22.48 5.92 4.03
N LEU A 101 -21.15 5.94 3.89
CA LEU A 101 -20.45 4.88 3.15
C LEU A 101 -20.63 3.54 3.86
N GLY A 102 -21.14 2.55 3.14
CA GLY A 102 -21.43 1.22 3.64
C GLY A 102 -20.18 0.35 3.82
N PRO A 103 -20.37 -0.94 4.15
CA PRO A 103 -19.28 -1.90 4.24
C PRO A 103 -18.50 -2.01 2.93
N VAL A 104 -17.17 -1.93 3.04
CA VAL A 104 -16.25 -2.05 1.91
C VAL A 104 -15.94 -3.52 1.69
N GLU A 105 -16.59 -4.13 0.69
CA GLU A 105 -16.42 -5.54 0.35
C GLU A 105 -15.71 -5.68 -1.00
N ALA A 106 -14.38 -5.73 -0.96
CA ALA A 106 -13.59 -5.98 -2.16
C ALA A 106 -14.02 -7.28 -2.86
N ARG A 107 -14.11 -7.24 -4.18
CA ARG A 107 -14.51 -8.40 -5.01
C ARG A 107 -13.41 -8.94 -5.91
N ASN A 108 -12.33 -8.19 -6.05
CA ASN A 108 -11.20 -8.60 -6.87
C ASN A 108 -10.02 -8.99 -5.97
N SER A 109 -9.09 -9.74 -6.54
CA SER A 109 -7.78 -9.96 -5.96
C SER A 109 -7.06 -8.63 -5.70
N LEU A 110 -6.06 -8.65 -4.82
CA LEU A 110 -5.18 -7.51 -4.63
C LEU A 110 -4.13 -7.47 -5.75
N TYR A 111 -4.06 -6.36 -6.46
CA TYR A 111 -3.13 -6.14 -7.57
C TYR A 111 -2.07 -5.11 -7.19
N PHE A 112 -0.86 -5.31 -7.71
CA PHE A 112 0.32 -4.48 -7.48
C PHE A 112 0.78 -3.89 -8.81
N GLY A 113 0.88 -2.57 -8.89
CA GLY A 113 1.32 -1.86 -10.10
C GLY A 113 0.41 -2.06 -11.33
N GLN A 114 -0.83 -2.47 -11.14
CA GLN A 114 -1.83 -2.61 -12.19
C GLN A 114 -3.25 -2.50 -11.62
N GLU A 115 -4.20 -2.21 -12.49
CA GLU A 115 -5.62 -2.17 -12.17
C GLU A 115 -6.26 -3.58 -12.19
N PRO A 116 -7.16 -3.91 -11.26
CA PRO A 116 -7.98 -5.12 -11.35
C PRO A 116 -8.84 -5.15 -12.62
N GLY A 117 -8.98 -6.32 -13.25
CA GLY A 117 -9.93 -6.50 -14.36
C GLY A 117 -9.44 -6.02 -15.74
N GLN A 118 -8.43 -5.16 -15.80
CA GLN A 118 -7.79 -4.80 -17.07
C GLN A 118 -6.64 -5.77 -17.41
N ALA A 119 -6.77 -6.47 -18.54
CA ALA A 119 -5.66 -7.24 -19.10
C ALA A 119 -4.55 -6.27 -19.53
N PHE A 120 -3.29 -6.51 -19.13
CA PHE A 120 -2.08 -5.72 -19.47
C PHE A 120 -2.30 -4.85 -20.72
N CYS A 121 -2.77 -3.63 -20.51
CA CYS A 121 -2.99 -2.69 -21.59
C CYS A 121 -1.60 -2.28 -22.06
N ALA A 122 -1.10 -2.92 -23.11
CA ALA A 122 0.27 -2.83 -23.62
C ALA A 122 0.77 -1.40 -23.91
N ASN A 123 -0.07 -0.38 -23.78
CA ASN A 123 0.24 1.01 -24.06
C ASN A 123 -0.05 2.04 -22.96
N ARG A 124 -0.67 1.68 -21.81
CA ARG A 124 -1.10 2.70 -20.82
C ARG A 124 -0.54 2.54 -19.41
N ASP A 125 -0.35 1.33 -18.90
CA ASP A 125 -0.25 1.17 -17.43
C ASP A 125 0.95 0.35 -16.93
N ILE A 126 2.06 0.27 -17.69
CA ILE A 126 3.28 -0.31 -17.12
C ILE A 126 3.87 0.71 -16.16
N VAL A 127 3.46 0.59 -14.90
CA VAL A 127 3.96 1.41 -13.82
C VAL A 127 5.42 1.03 -13.59
N THR A 128 6.31 1.94 -13.94
CA THR A 128 7.71 1.77 -13.58
C THR A 128 7.87 2.29 -12.16
N LEU A 129 7.61 1.43 -11.17
CA LEU A 129 7.87 1.70 -9.76
C LEU A 129 8.57 0.51 -9.10
N CYS A 130 9.15 0.74 -7.93
CA CYS A 130 9.55 -0.31 -7.00
C CYS A 130 8.62 -0.27 -5.80
N LEU A 131 8.29 -1.44 -5.26
CA LEU A 131 7.60 -1.59 -3.97
C LEU A 131 8.51 -2.31 -2.99
N SER A 132 8.37 -2.01 -1.72
CA SER A 132 9.02 -2.74 -0.64
C SER A 132 8.18 -2.68 0.62
N ASN A 133 8.31 -3.71 1.47
CA ASN A 133 7.72 -3.78 2.80
C ASN A 133 6.22 -3.38 2.82
N VAL A 134 5.44 -4.05 1.97
CA VAL A 134 4.00 -3.82 1.88
C VAL A 134 3.32 -4.58 3.01
N ARG A 135 2.51 -3.88 3.81
CA ARG A 135 1.82 -4.46 4.97
C ARG A 135 0.37 -4.03 5.03
N MET A 136 -0.50 -4.95 5.45
CA MET A 136 -1.94 -4.72 5.62
C MET A 136 -2.37 -5.08 7.03
N TRP A 137 -3.21 -4.23 7.62
CA TRP A 137 -3.64 -4.33 9.00
C TRP A 137 -5.18 -4.36 9.07
N SER A 138 -5.74 -5.11 10.04
CA SER A 138 -7.17 -5.13 10.36
C SER A 138 -7.62 -3.97 11.25
N ALA A 139 -6.68 -3.16 11.74
CA ALA A 139 -6.92 -2.04 12.63
C ALA A 139 -6.24 -0.76 12.12
N CYS A 140 -6.84 0.40 12.43
CA CYS A 140 -6.21 1.69 12.18
C CYS A 140 -4.98 1.86 13.07
N ARG A 141 -3.79 1.96 12.45
CA ARG A 141 -2.55 2.28 13.15
C ARG A 141 -2.53 3.74 13.59
N SER A 142 -1.99 4.03 14.78
CA SER A 142 -1.78 5.40 15.25
C SER A 142 -0.63 6.07 14.47
N PRO A 143 -0.55 7.41 14.46
CA PRO A 143 0.58 8.11 13.84
C PRO A 143 1.95 7.64 14.38
N ASP A 144 2.08 7.42 15.68
CA ASP A 144 3.33 6.94 16.29
C ASP A 144 3.67 5.52 15.83
N GLN A 145 2.68 4.63 15.77
CA GLN A 145 2.86 3.28 15.22
C GLN A 145 3.29 3.32 13.75
N ILE A 146 2.79 4.25 12.96
CA ILE A 146 3.16 4.40 11.54
C ILE A 146 4.63 4.86 11.43
N VAL A 147 5.02 5.88 12.20
CA VAL A 147 6.41 6.40 12.23
C VAL A 147 7.38 5.33 12.73
N GLU A 148 6.99 4.56 13.73
CA GLU A 148 7.80 3.46 14.24
C GLU A 148 7.93 2.38 13.17
N CYS A 149 6.81 1.81 12.70
CA CYS A 149 6.81 0.65 11.82
C CYS A 149 7.45 0.94 10.45
N MET A 150 7.41 2.16 9.91
CA MET A 150 7.99 2.46 8.59
C MET A 150 9.49 2.20 8.51
N ASN A 151 10.20 2.27 9.65
CA ASN A 151 11.65 2.11 9.73
C ASN A 151 12.11 0.65 9.90
N TYR A 152 11.18 -0.30 10.01
CA TYR A 152 11.50 -1.70 10.28
C TYR A 152 10.99 -2.65 9.20
N LEU A 153 11.79 -3.66 8.89
CA LEU A 153 11.28 -4.92 8.35
C LEU A 153 10.47 -5.59 9.45
N TYR A 154 9.20 -5.85 9.18
CA TYR A 154 8.34 -6.52 10.15
C TYR A 154 8.69 -8.01 10.15
N GLN A 155 9.33 -8.49 11.22
CA GLN A 155 9.69 -9.89 11.41
C GLN A 155 8.89 -10.46 12.58
N GLU A 156 8.73 -11.78 12.61
CA GLU A 156 8.03 -12.44 13.70
C GLU A 156 8.78 -12.18 15.01
N GLY A 157 8.07 -11.66 16.00
CA GLY A 157 8.61 -11.48 17.34
C GLY A 157 8.56 -12.79 18.14
N PRO A 158 9.15 -12.84 19.35
CA PRO A 158 9.05 -14.01 20.24
C PRO A 158 7.61 -14.40 20.61
N THR A 159 6.67 -13.46 20.47
CA THR A 159 5.23 -13.62 20.76
C THR A 159 4.40 -13.85 19.50
N GLY A 160 5.03 -14.09 18.35
CA GLY A 160 4.37 -14.14 17.04
C GLY A 160 4.15 -12.75 16.43
N TRP A 161 3.35 -12.71 15.37
CA TRP A 161 2.94 -11.49 14.68
C TRP A 161 1.96 -10.67 15.54
N ASP A 162 1.93 -9.35 15.35
CA ASP A 162 0.82 -8.53 15.88
C ASP A 162 -0.49 -9.10 15.31
N PRO A 163 -1.48 -9.42 16.17
CA PRO A 163 -2.71 -10.10 15.76
C PRO A 163 -3.56 -9.29 14.77
N ASN A 164 -3.25 -8.00 14.59
CA ASN A 164 -3.91 -7.16 13.60
C ASN A 164 -3.20 -7.16 12.24
N LEU A 165 -2.03 -7.79 12.10
CA LEU A 165 -1.34 -7.90 10.82
C LEU A 165 -2.02 -8.98 9.97
N ILE A 166 -2.56 -8.57 8.83
CA ILE A 166 -3.24 -9.47 7.89
C ILE A 166 -2.25 -10.06 6.89
N ALA A 167 -1.31 -9.26 6.40
CA ALA A 167 -0.35 -9.69 5.38
C ALA A 167 0.89 -8.81 5.41
N SER A 168 2.05 -9.38 5.11
CA SER A 168 3.34 -8.70 5.06
C SER A 168 4.21 -9.25 3.93
N TRP A 169 4.53 -8.39 2.96
CA TRP A 169 5.39 -8.71 1.83
C TRP A 169 6.61 -7.78 1.83
N PRO A 170 7.78 -8.26 2.29
CA PRO A 170 9.01 -7.46 2.33
C PRO A 170 9.50 -7.03 0.94
N MET A 171 9.22 -7.84 -0.08
CA MET A 171 9.68 -7.68 -1.47
C MET A 171 11.22 -7.69 -1.62
N GLY A 172 11.96 -8.20 -0.63
CA GLY A 172 13.43 -8.26 -0.64
C GLY A 172 13.98 -9.60 -1.14
N GLU A 173 13.12 -10.57 -1.37
CA GLU A 173 13.52 -11.96 -1.58
C GLU A 173 13.39 -12.36 -3.03
N THR A 174 14.44 -12.95 -3.58
CA THR A 174 14.31 -13.81 -4.75
C THR A 174 14.34 -15.23 -4.24
N VAL A 175 13.17 -15.86 -4.09
CA VAL A 175 13.10 -17.30 -3.81
C VAL A 175 13.39 -18.04 -5.11
N GLY A 176 14.67 -18.11 -5.49
CA GLY A 176 15.12 -18.74 -6.75
C GLY A 176 14.49 -18.11 -8.00
N ASP A 177 14.07 -18.96 -8.95
CA ASP A 177 13.38 -18.55 -10.18
C ASP A 177 11.86 -18.33 -9.99
N ARG A 178 11.35 -18.33 -8.75
CA ARG A 178 9.92 -18.22 -8.52
C ARG A 178 9.42 -16.81 -8.85
N LYS A 179 8.33 -16.76 -9.61
CA LYS A 179 7.51 -15.57 -9.81
C LYS A 179 6.62 -15.33 -8.58
N VAL A 180 7.16 -15.44 -7.37
CA VAL A 180 6.39 -15.33 -6.13
C VAL A 180 7.14 -14.49 -5.10
N THR A 181 6.41 -13.60 -4.40
CA THR A 181 6.86 -13.03 -3.12
C THR A 181 6.04 -13.68 -2.01
N GLU A 182 6.71 -14.21 -1.00
CA GLU A 182 6.05 -14.84 0.14
C GLU A 182 5.47 -13.75 1.06
N ASP A 183 4.18 -13.90 1.40
CA ASP A 183 3.64 -13.35 2.65
C ASP A 183 4.37 -13.97 3.83
N TRP A 184 4.91 -13.12 4.71
CA TRP A 184 5.59 -13.53 5.93
C TRP A 184 4.63 -13.89 7.07
N THR A 185 3.34 -13.55 6.96
CA THR A 185 2.35 -14.05 7.93
C THR A 185 2.00 -15.52 7.70
N ASP A 186 1.31 -16.12 8.66
CA ASP A 186 0.76 -17.47 8.57
C ASP A 186 -0.53 -17.56 7.72
N HIS A 187 -0.97 -16.46 7.10
CA HIS A 187 -2.19 -16.42 6.29
C HIS A 187 -2.00 -16.83 4.82
N GLU A 188 -0.77 -17.12 4.39
CA GLU A 188 -0.45 -17.64 3.04
C GLU A 188 -0.89 -16.74 1.86
N TYR A 189 -0.99 -15.42 2.05
CA TYR A 189 -1.37 -14.49 0.97
C TYR A 189 -0.21 -14.20 0.00
N HIS A 190 0.50 -15.22 -0.49
CA HIS A 190 1.66 -15.01 -1.37
C HIS A 190 1.28 -14.31 -2.70
N ILE A 191 2.17 -13.46 -3.19
CA ILE A 191 1.95 -12.70 -4.44
C ILE A 191 2.53 -13.48 -5.61
N THR A 192 1.77 -13.63 -6.69
CA THR A 192 2.27 -14.16 -7.96
C THR A 192 2.55 -13.04 -8.96
N PHE A 193 3.70 -13.10 -9.63
CA PHE A 193 4.04 -12.18 -10.71
C PHE A 193 3.76 -12.78 -12.09
N ASN A 194 3.26 -11.97 -13.02
CA ASN A 194 3.08 -12.38 -14.41
C ASN A 194 4.43 -12.53 -15.14
N ALA A 195 5.37 -11.62 -14.84
CA ALA A 195 6.77 -11.66 -15.29
C ALA A 195 7.69 -11.39 -14.10
N ARG A 196 8.94 -11.90 -14.15
CA ARG A 196 9.91 -11.67 -13.07
C ARG A 196 10.25 -10.18 -12.98
N PRO A 197 9.91 -9.47 -11.89
CA PRO A 197 10.30 -8.08 -11.75
C PRO A 197 11.82 -7.98 -11.49
N PRO A 198 12.50 -6.93 -12.00
CA PRO A 198 13.89 -6.70 -11.66
C PRO A 198 14.02 -6.35 -10.17
N VAL A 199 14.90 -7.06 -9.46
CA VAL A 199 15.23 -6.73 -8.07
C VAL A 199 16.09 -5.48 -8.04
N ARG A 200 15.76 -4.53 -7.16
CA ARG A 200 16.50 -3.28 -6.98
C ARG A 200 16.74 -3.05 -5.49
N PRO A 201 17.79 -2.30 -5.10
CA PRO A 201 18.01 -1.94 -3.70
C PRO A 201 16.76 -1.30 -3.08
N GLY A 202 16.33 -1.88 -1.96
CA GLY A 202 15.22 -1.43 -1.12
C GLY A 202 15.52 -0.12 -0.39
N PRO A 203 14.55 0.43 0.36
CA PRO A 203 14.82 1.49 1.33
C PRO A 203 15.72 0.96 2.46
N THR A 204 16.43 1.85 3.13
CA THR A 204 17.21 1.47 4.33
C THR A 204 16.24 1.20 5.48
N LEU A 205 15.97 -0.07 5.74
CA LEU A 205 15.15 -0.53 6.85
C LEU A 205 16.04 -1.17 7.91
N ARG A 206 15.68 -0.98 9.17
CA ARG A 206 16.27 -1.72 10.27
C ARG A 206 15.59 -3.08 10.33
N THR A 207 16.33 -4.16 10.51
CA THR A 207 15.73 -5.34 11.12
C THR A 207 15.41 -4.98 12.55
N LEU A 208 14.25 -5.39 13.05
CA LEU A 208 14.18 -5.56 14.49
C LEU A 208 15.24 -6.63 14.77
N ASP A 209 16.34 -6.26 15.44
CA ASP A 209 17.05 -7.26 16.23
C ASP A 209 15.98 -7.93 17.13
N PRO A 210 16.15 -9.16 17.61
CA PRO A 210 15.25 -9.66 18.62
C PRO A 210 15.72 -9.19 20.01
N PRO A 211 15.27 -8.05 20.58
CA PRO A 211 15.33 -7.85 22.02
C PRO A 211 13.95 -8.07 22.62
N GLY A 212 13.91 -8.79 23.73
CA GLY A 212 12.70 -8.98 24.54
C GLY A 212 12.18 -7.66 25.14
N MET A 213 11.49 -6.86 24.34
CA MET A 213 10.62 -5.80 24.83
C MET A 213 9.17 -6.24 24.65
N PRO A 214 8.38 -6.33 25.74
CA PRO A 214 6.95 -6.49 25.64
C PRO A 214 6.41 -5.23 24.97
N TYR A 215 5.67 -5.40 23.87
CA TYR A 215 4.91 -4.31 23.28
C TYR A 215 4.09 -3.64 24.38
N GLY A 216 4.42 -2.37 24.64
CA GLY A 216 3.88 -1.58 25.74
C GLY A 216 2.36 -1.56 25.66
N VAL A 217 1.74 -2.34 26.53
CA VAL A 217 0.37 -2.12 26.96
C VAL A 217 0.39 -0.76 27.65
N ALA A 218 -0.20 0.26 27.03
CA ALA A 218 -0.65 1.41 27.79
C ALA A 218 -1.79 0.92 28.69
N ALA A 219 -1.45 0.41 29.86
CA ALA A 219 -2.40 0.13 30.92
C ALA A 219 -2.66 1.44 31.69
N VAL A 220 -3.90 1.92 31.54
CA VAL A 220 -4.71 2.82 32.41
C VAL A 220 -4.00 3.98 33.09
#